data_AF-A0A8S4FT41-F1
#
_entry.id   AF-A0A8S4FT41-F1
#
_cell.length_a   1.000
_cell.length_b   1.000
_cell.length_c   1.000
_cell.angle_alpha   90.00
_cell.angle_beta   90.00
_cell.angle_gamma   90.00
#
_symmetry.space_group_name_H-M   'P 1'
#
loop_
_entity.id
_entity.type
_entity.pdbx_description
1 polymer ?
#
loop_
_entity_poly.entity_id
_entity_poly.type
_entity_poly.pdbx_seq_one_letter_code
_entity_poly.pdbx_strand_id
1 'polypeptide(L)' 'MMPTQMINQDKNVNDVRVKTIFSGDVMITYINQNITLEEFTQEMIATCRFAPDQRFTMKWVDH' A
#
# COMPACT_ATOMS: atom_id res chain seq x y z
N MET A 1 7.69 -24.97 9.54
CA MET A 1 8.12 -24.33 8.27
C MET A 1 6.90 -23.65 7.68
N MET A 2 6.98 -22.35 7.36
CA MET A 2 5.93 -21.68 6.59
C MET A 2 6.39 -21.59 5.13
N PRO A 3 5.52 -21.90 4.15
CA PRO A 3 5.90 -21.85 2.75
C PRO A 3 6.05 -20.40 2.31
N THR A 4 7.26 -20.00 1.93
CA THR A 4 7.50 -18.72 1.28
C THR A 4 6.91 -18.80 -0.13
N GLN A 5 5.81 -18.09 -0.36
CA GLN A 5 5.24 -17.97 -1.70
C GLN A 5 6.27 -17.28 -2.60
N MET A 6 6.67 -17.95 -3.68
CA MET A 6 7.53 -17.39 -4.72
C MET A 6 6.74 -16.32 -5.47
N ILE A 7 6.97 -15.06 -5.12
CA ILE A 7 6.41 -13.91 -5.83
C ILE A 7 7.19 -13.81 -7.15
N ASN A 8 6.47 -13.98 -8.26
CA ASN A 8 6.96 -13.80 -9.63
C ASN A 8 7.87 -12.55 -9.75
N GLN A 9 9.16 -12.76 -9.99
CA GLN A 9 10.19 -11.72 -9.95
C GLN A 9 10.12 -10.72 -11.13
N ASP A 10 9.37 -11.01 -12.19
CA ASP A 10 9.33 -10.15 -13.39
C ASP A 10 8.33 -8.98 -13.33
N LYS A 11 7.39 -8.95 -12.38
CA LYS A 11 6.46 -7.81 -12.23
C LYS A 11 7.03 -6.65 -11.42
N ASN A 12 8.15 -6.84 -10.71
CA ASN A 12 8.61 -5.97 -9.64
C ASN A 12 9.50 -4.78 -10.09
N VAL A 13 9.88 -4.70 -11.37
CA VAL A 13 10.84 -3.67 -11.83
C VAL A 13 10.25 -2.25 -11.80
N ASN A 14 8.92 -2.12 -11.75
CA ASN A 14 8.19 -0.85 -11.81
C ASN A 14 7.29 -0.60 -10.59
N ASP A 15 7.50 -1.33 -9.50
CA ASP A 15 6.70 -1.16 -8.29
C ASP A 15 7.39 -0.22 -7.30
N VAL A 16 6.61 0.70 -6.76
CA VAL A 16 7.02 1.62 -5.69
C VAL A 16 6.72 0.97 -4.35
N ARG A 17 7.75 0.82 -3.53
CA ARG A 17 7.57 0.33 -2.15
C ARG A 17 7.04 1.46 -1.26
N VAL A 18 5.88 1.25 -0.65
CA VAL A 18 5.24 2.19 0.27
C VAL A 18 5.25 1.64 1.69
N LYS A 19 5.61 2.50 2.65
CA LYS A 19 5.50 2.23 4.09
C LYS A 19 4.37 3.07 4.65
N THR A 20 3.25 2.43 4.96
CA THR A 20 2.09 3.09 5.56
C THR A 20 2.15 2.93 7.07
N ILE A 21 1.92 4.04 7.79
CA ILE A 21 1.77 4.03 9.26
C ILE A 21 0.36 4.51 9.57
N PHE A 22 -0.41 3.66 10.24
CA PHE A 22 -1.77 3.99 10.64
C PHE A 22 -2.12 3.32 11.96
N SER A 23 -2.66 4.08 12.91
CA SER A 23 -3.07 3.58 14.24
C SER A 23 -1.98 2.80 15.00
N GLY A 24 -0.71 3.13 14.77
CA GLY A 24 0.44 2.45 15.38
C GLY A 24 0.97 1.24 14.60
N ASP A 25 0.21 0.75 13.61
CA ASP A 25 0.63 -0.34 12.74
C ASP A 25 1.49 0.19 11.57
N VAL A 26 2.45 -0.64 11.14
CA VAL A 26 3.30 -0.39 9.98
C VAL A 26 3.03 -1.45 8.93
N MET A 27 2.59 -1.03 7.76
CA MET A 27 2.29 -1.89 6.61
C MET A 27 3.25 -1.58 5.46
N ILE A 28 3.78 -2.62 4.83
CA ILE A 28 4.61 -2.50 3.63
C ILE A 28 3.81 -3.03 2.45
N THR A 29 3.57 -2.16 1.48
CA THR A 29 2.91 -2.51 0.21
C THR A 29 3.81 -2.14 -0.97
N TYR A 30 3.51 -2.74 -2.10
CA TYR A 30 4.14 -2.46 -3.38
C TYR A 30 3.04 -2.01 -4.32
N ILE A 31 3.13 -0.79 -4.83
CA ILE A 31 2.13 -0.19 -5.70
C ILE A 31 2.74 0.02 -7.08
N ASN A 32 1.94 -0.10 -8.13
CA ASN A 32 2.42 0.18 -9.47
C ASN A 32 2.85 1.66 -9.58
N GLN A 33 4.00 1.96 -10.21
CA GLN A 33 4.46 3.34 -10.38
C GLN A 33 3.50 4.24 -11.17
N ASN A 34 2.62 3.66 -11.99
CA ASN A 34 1.62 4.37 -12.80
C ASN A 34 0.24 4.40 -12.14
N ILE A 35 0.12 4.02 -10.86
CA ILE A 35 -1.15 4.00 -10.13
C ILE A 35 -1.80 5.39 -10.09
N THR A 36 -3.12 5.42 -10.24
CA THR A 36 -3.90 6.65 -10.07
C THR A 36 -4.14 6.96 -8.60
N LEU A 37 -4.47 8.22 -8.27
CA LEU A 37 -4.84 8.59 -6.91
C LEU A 37 -6.08 7.82 -6.41
N GLU A 38 -7.04 7.55 -7.28
CA GLU A 38 -8.26 6.82 -6.93
C GLU A 38 -7.96 5.36 -6.57
N GLU A 39 -7.18 4.67 -7.40
CA GLU A 39 -6.73 3.30 -7.11
C GLU A 39 -5.91 3.24 -5.81
N PHE A 40 -4.98 4.18 -5.62
CA PHE A 40 -4.20 4.25 -4.39
C PHE A 40 -5.08 4.52 -3.16
N THR A 41 -6.12 5.34 -3.30
CA THR A 41 -7.09 5.59 -2.23
C THR A 41 -7.84 4.31 -1.86
N GLN A 42 -8.26 3.51 -2.84
CA GLN A 42 -8.91 2.21 -2.58
C GLN A 42 -7.96 1.23 -1.91
N GLU A 43 -6.70 1.18 -2.31
CA GLU A 43 -5.70 0.37 -1.63
C GLU A 43 -5.50 0.78 -0.17
N MET A 44 -5.51 2.08 0.13
CA MET A 44 -5.38 2.57 1.50
C MET A 44 -6.64 2.27 2.34
N ILE A 45 -7.83 2.33 1.76
CA ILE A 45 -9.07 1.86 2.42
C ILE A 45 -8.95 0.39 2.81
N ALA A 46 -8.50 -0.46 1.88
CA ALA A 46 -8.32 -1.88 2.14
C ALA A 46 -7.21 -2.15 3.16
N THR A 47 -6.06 -1.47 3.03
CA THR A 47 -4.87 -1.66 3.88
C THR A 47 -5.13 -1.23 5.31
N CYS A 48 -5.72 -0.04 5.50
CA CYS A 48 -6.01 0.53 6.82
C CYS A 48 -7.37 0.06 7.39
N ARG A 49 -8.11 -0.76 6.64
CA ARG A 49 -9.45 -1.27 7.00
C ARG A 49 -10.44 -0.17 7.35
N PHE A 50 -10.44 0.90 6.56
CA PHE A 50 -11.42 1.97 6.72
C PHE A 50 -12.83 1.47 6.42
N ALA A 51 -13.82 2.00 7.13
CA ALA A 51 -15.21 1.76 6.77
C ALA A 51 -15.51 2.38 5.39
N PRO A 52 -16.48 1.84 4.63
CA PRO A 52 -16.98 2.50 3.43
C PRO A 52 -17.35 3.95 3.73
N ASP A 53 -16.97 4.87 2.84
CA ASP A 53 -17.20 6.33 2.94
C ASP A 53 -16.50 7.06 4.10
N GLN A 54 -15.67 6.37 4.89
CA GLN A 54 -14.88 7.02 5.92
C GLN A 54 -13.89 8.00 5.29
N ARG A 55 -13.99 9.27 5.68
CA ARG A 55 -13.03 10.29 5.26
C ARG A 55 -11.71 10.11 6.00
N PHE A 56 -10.61 10.21 5.27
CA PHE A 56 -9.27 10.18 5.83
C PHE A 56 -8.35 11.16 5.09
N THR A 57 -7.22 11.47 5.71
CA THR A 57 -6.15 12.25 5.09
C THR A 57 -4.90 11.40 5.10
N MET A 58 -4.24 11.29 3.95
CA MET A 58 -2.91 10.71 3.85
C MET A 58 -1.88 11.85 3.95
N LYS A 59 -0.77 11.60 4.64
CA LYS A 59 0.35 12.55 4.75
C LYS A 59 1.62 11.85 4.33
N TRP A 60 2.38 12.49 3.43
CA TRP A 60 3.65 11.98 2.94
C TRP A 60 4.72 12.55 3.84
N VAL A 61 5.68 11.70 4.19
CA VAL A 61 6.86 12.11 4.93
C VAL A 61 7.94 12.40 3.89
N ASP A 62 8.36 13.65 3.82
CA ASP A 62 9.53 14.08 3.07
C ASP A 62 10.80 13.97 3.91
N HIS A 63 11.93 14.32 3.29
CA HIS A 63 13.27 14.18 3.83
C HIS A 63 13.71 15.36 4.69
#